data_AF-A0A1Y6FT98-F1
#
_entry.id   AF-A0A1Y6FT98-F1
#
_cell.length_a   1.000
_cell.length_b   1.000
_cell.length_c   1.000
_cell.angle_alpha   90.00
_cell.angle_beta   90.00
_cell.angle_gamma   90.00
#
_symmetry.space_group_name_H-M   'P 1'
#
loop_
_entity.id
_entity.type
_entity.pdbx_description
1 polymer ?
#
loop_
_entity_poly.entity_id
_entity_poly.type
_entity_poly.pdbx_seq_one_letter_code
_entity_poly.pdbx_strand_id
1 'polypeptide(L)'
;MSGDPHVDGFEAPLHRSLAEPILLGGAPRAIAILNGTIAAALGLGLQQWIAGVAFWALGHSAAVIAAKRDPDFAPVLLRHLRQKGHFSC
;
A
#
# COMPACT_ATOMS: atom_id res chain seq x y z
N MET A 1 24.44 -31.60 -6.58
CA MET A 1 23.29 -30.69 -6.74
C MET A 1 22.96 -30.67 -8.22
N SER A 2 22.01 -31.53 -8.61
CA SER A 2 21.63 -31.72 -10.01
C SER A 2 20.71 -30.57 -10.42
N GLY A 3 21.09 -29.84 -11.47
CA GLY A 3 20.23 -28.84 -12.09
C GLY A 3 19.11 -29.54 -12.84
N ASP A 4 17.87 -29.10 -12.59
CA ASP A 4 16.69 -29.54 -13.32
C ASP A 4 16.81 -29.15 -14.81
N PRO A 5 16.45 -30.02 -15.76
CA PRO A 5 16.53 -29.70 -17.18
C PRO A 5 15.53 -28.60 -17.51
N HIS A 6 16.05 -27.40 -17.78
CA HIS A 6 15.27 -26.27 -18.25
C HIS A 6 14.59 -26.61 -19.59
N VAL A 7 13.27 -26.76 -19.59
CA VAL A 7 12.48 -27.14 -20.77
C VAL A 7 12.19 -25.89 -21.60
N ASP A 8 12.87 -25.78 -22.75
CA ASP A 8 12.66 -24.69 -23.71
C ASP A 8 11.18 -24.58 -24.13
N GLY A 9 10.59 -23.40 -23.96
CA GLY A 9 9.20 -23.10 -24.36
C GLY A 9 8.17 -23.08 -23.24
N PHE A 10 8.54 -23.40 -21.99
CA PHE A 10 7.67 -23.23 -20.81
C PHE A 10 7.88 -21.92 -20.04
N GLU A 11 8.73 -21.02 -20.54
CA GLU A 11 8.98 -19.72 -19.92
C GLU A 11 8.14 -18.62 -20.58
N ALA A 12 7.18 -18.06 -19.83
CA ALA A 12 6.42 -16.89 -20.26
C ALA A 12 7.03 -15.62 -19.63
N PRO A 13 7.35 -14.58 -20.42
CA PRO A 13 7.87 -13.33 -19.88
C PRO A 13 6.82 -12.64 -19.00
N LEU A 14 7.01 -12.67 -17.67
CA LEU A 14 6.15 -11.97 -16.72
C LEU A 14 6.69 -10.55 -16.51
N HIS A 15 5.96 -9.56 -17.03
CA HIS A 15 6.30 -8.17 -16.77
C HIS A 15 6.04 -7.82 -15.30
N ARG A 16 7.05 -7.25 -14.63
CA ARG A 16 6.98 -6.82 -13.23
C ARG A 16 5.77 -5.92 -12.93
N SER A 17 5.31 -5.14 -13.91
CA SER A 17 4.11 -4.31 -13.81
C SER A 17 2.81 -5.07 -13.50
N LEU A 18 2.74 -6.38 -13.77
CA LEU A 18 1.58 -7.21 -13.42
C LEU A 18 1.61 -7.71 -11.97
N ALA A 19 2.81 -7.80 -11.36
CA ALA A 19 3.00 -8.38 -10.03
C ALA A 19 3.32 -7.34 -8.96
N GLU A 20 3.90 -6.19 -9.34
CA GLU A 20 4.22 -5.12 -8.40
C GLU A 20 3.00 -4.26 -8.08
N PRO A 21 2.75 -3.96 -6.79
CA PRO A 21 1.71 -3.01 -6.39
C PRO A 21 1.88 -1.66 -7.08
N ILE A 22 0.78 -1.07 -7.57
CA ILE A 22 0.79 0.27 -8.16
C ILE A 22 1.06 1.29 -7.04
N LEU A 23 2.31 1.74 -6.98
CA LEU A 23 2.78 2.80 -6.09
C LEU A 23 2.50 4.16 -6.73
N LEU A 24 1.86 5.05 -5.98
CA LEU A 24 1.62 6.44 -6.36
C LEU A 24 2.55 7.31 -5.51
N GLY A 25 3.64 7.83 -6.11
CA GLY A 25 4.64 8.63 -5.38
C GLY A 25 5.40 7.87 -4.29
N GLY A 26 5.45 6.54 -4.39
CA GLY A 26 6.09 5.69 -3.39
C GLY A 26 5.17 5.24 -2.26
N ALA A 27 3.84 5.43 -2.36
CA ALA A 27 2.83 4.87 -1.43
C ALA A 27 1.76 4.03 -2.16
N PRO A 28 1.21 2.94 -1.56
CA PRO A 28 0.06 2.23 -2.10
C PRO A 28 -1.11 3.18 -2.32
N ARG A 29 -1.67 3.20 -3.55
CA ARG A 29 -2.68 4.19 -3.95
C ARG A 29 -3.83 4.33 -2.93
N ALA A 30 -4.26 3.23 -2.32
CA ALA A 30 -5.40 3.21 -1.39
C ALA A 30 -5.14 4.05 -0.13
N ILE A 31 -3.92 3.98 0.43
CA ILE A 31 -3.55 4.73 1.63
C ILE A 31 -3.34 6.21 1.31
N ALA A 32 -2.71 6.50 0.16
CA ALA A 32 -2.55 7.87 -0.31
C ALA A 32 -3.90 8.58 -0.49
N ILE A 33 -4.87 7.90 -1.12
CA ILE A 33 -6.24 8.41 -1.29
C ILE A 33 -6.91 8.61 0.08
N LEU A 34 -6.91 7.60 0.95
CA LEU A 34 -7.55 7.70 2.27
C LEU A 34 -7.00 8.88 3.08
N ASN A 35 -5.67 9.03 3.14
CA ASN A 35 -5.06 10.14 3.86
C ASN A 35 -5.35 11.50 3.22
N GLY A 36 -5.35 11.57 1.89
CA GLY A 36 -5.76 12.76 1.15
C GLY A 36 -7.20 13.17 1.46
N THR A 37 -8.12 12.21 1.54
CA THR A 37 -9.53 12.45 1.88
C THR A 37 -9.69 12.92 3.32
N ILE A 38 -8.98 12.32 4.29
CA ILE A 38 -9.00 12.76 5.69
C ILE A 38 -8.47 14.18 5.82
N ALA A 39 -7.34 14.47 5.18
CA ALA A 39 -6.77 15.82 5.17
C ALA A 39 -7.71 16.85 4.52
N ALA A 40 -8.35 16.50 3.40
CA ALA A 40 -9.32 17.37 2.74
C ALA A 40 -10.57 17.61 3.60
N ALA A 41 -11.10 16.57 4.25
CA ALA A 41 -12.23 16.67 5.16
C ALA A 41 -11.92 17.59 6.35
N LEU A 42 -10.70 17.50 6.92
CA LEU A 42 -10.27 18.35 8.02
C LEU A 42 -9.96 19.79 7.56
N GLY A 43 -9.24 19.94 6.45
CA GLY A 43 -8.79 21.25 5.96
C GLY A 43 -9.91 22.09 5.34
N LEU A 44 -10.75 21.48 4.51
CA LEU A 44 -11.85 22.16 3.82
C LEU A 44 -13.16 22.06 4.62
N GLY A 45 -13.46 20.90 5.21
CA GLY A 45 -14.71 20.67 5.93
C GLY A 45 -14.76 21.39 7.28
N LEU A 46 -13.68 21.32 8.07
CA LEU A 46 -13.58 22.02 9.36
C LEU A 46 -12.94 23.43 9.23
N GLN A 47 -12.62 23.86 8.00
CA GLN A 47 -11.88 25.09 7.68
C GLN A 47 -10.49 25.22 8.34
N GLN A 48 -10.01 24.15 8.99
CA GLN A 48 -8.75 24.12 9.73
C GLN A 48 -7.61 23.76 8.78
N TRP A 49 -7.39 24.58 7.77
CA TRP A 49 -6.46 24.28 6.66
C TRP A 49 -5.04 23.98 7.15
N ILE A 50 -4.55 24.64 8.21
CA ILE A 50 -3.24 24.36 8.81
C ILE A 50 -3.20 22.96 9.42
N ALA A 51 -4.23 22.58 10.17
CA ALA A 51 -4.34 21.23 10.73
C ALA A 51 -4.45 20.19 9.60
N GLY A 52 -5.22 20.48 8.55
CA GLY A 52 -5.35 19.64 7.37
C GLY A 52 -4.03 19.42 6.63
N VAL A 53 -3.24 20.48 6.41
CA VAL A 53 -1.91 20.40 5.78
C VAL A 53 -0.92 19.66 6.66
N ALA A 54 -0.92 19.90 7.97
CA ALA A 54 -0.07 19.15 8.91
C ALA A 54 -0.40 17.66 8.90
N PHE A 55 -1.70 17.31 8.93
CA PHE A 55 -2.16 15.92 8.86
C PHE A 55 -1.82 15.28 7.52
N TRP A 56 -1.98 16.02 6.42
CA TRP A 56 -1.60 15.58 5.09
C TRP A 56 -0.11 15.27 5.01
N ALA A 57 0.74 16.21 5.42
CA ALA A 57 2.20 16.06 5.36
C ALA A 57 2.68 14.90 6.24
N LEU A 58 2.17 14.79 7.46
CA LEU A 58 2.51 13.69 8.38
C LEU A 58 2.03 12.34 7.84
N GLY A 59 0.76 12.25 7.46
CA GLY A 59 0.19 10.99 6.97
C GLY A 59 0.76 10.56 5.61
N HIS A 60 1.11 11.52 4.73
CA HIS A 60 1.71 11.21 3.43
C HIS A 60 3.16 10.78 3.59
N SER A 61 3.92 11.46 4.46
CA SER A 61 5.29 11.05 4.81
C SER A 61 5.29 9.65 5.44
N ALA A 62 4.37 9.38 6.37
CA ALA A 62 4.20 8.06 6.96
C ALA A 62 3.82 6.99 5.92
N ALA A 63 2.92 7.31 4.98
CA ALA A 63 2.53 6.41 3.90
C ALA A 63 3.70 6.07 2.96
N VAL A 64 4.54 7.06 2.63
CA VAL A 64 5.76 6.85 1.82
C VAL A 64 6.78 5.98 2.57
N ILE A 65 6.98 6.19 3.87
CA ILE A 65 7.89 5.36 4.68
C ILE A 65 7.37 3.92 4.81
N ALA A 66 6.06 3.75 5.07
CA ALA A 66 5.43 2.45 5.21
C ALA A 66 5.52 1.64 3.91
N ALA A 67 5.24 2.29 2.79
CA ALA A 67 5.35 1.68 1.47
C ALA A 67 6.78 1.34 1.05
N LYS A 68 7.75 2.16 1.49
CA LYS A 68 9.18 1.86 1.31
C LYS A 68 9.63 0.68 2.18
N ARG A 69 8.90 0.37 3.26
CA ARG A 69 9.18 -0.75 4.17
C ARG A 69 8.47 -2.03 3.75
N ASP A 70 7.23 -1.95 3.30
CA ASP A 70 6.43 -3.11 2.90
C ASP A 70 5.30 -2.69 1.94
N PRO A 71 5.43 -2.96 0.63
CA PRO A 71 4.42 -2.66 -0.38
C PRO A 71 3.12 -3.46 -0.21
N ASP A 72 3.17 -4.63 0.43
CA ASP A 72 2.06 -5.57 0.61
C ASP A 72 1.38 -5.45 1.98
N PHE A 73 1.78 -4.47 2.79
CA PHE A 73 1.19 -4.26 4.11
C PHE A 73 -0.33 -3.99 4.05
N ALA A 74 -0.78 -3.27 3.03
CA ALA A 74 -2.20 -2.94 2.84
C ALA A 74 -3.09 -4.18 2.61
N PRO A 75 -2.80 -5.07 1.63
CA PRO A 75 -3.59 -6.28 1.44
C PRO A 75 -3.48 -7.25 2.63
N VAL A 76 -2.32 -7.32 3.30
CA VAL A 76 -2.15 -8.14 4.51
C VAL A 76 -3.00 -7.62 5.67
N LEU A 77 -2.98 -6.31 5.93
CA LEU A 77 -3.80 -5.68 6.97
C LEU A 77 -5.29 -5.81 6.65
N LEU A 78 -5.69 -5.63 5.39
CA LEU A 78 -7.08 -5.87 4.96
C LEU A 78 -7.48 -7.32 5.21
N ARG A 79 -6.60 -8.27 4.88
CA ARG A 79 -6.82 -9.70 5.14
C ARG A 79 -6.94 -9.97 6.63
N HIS A 80 -6.13 -9.32 7.46
CA HIS A 80 -6.17 -9.45 8.91
C HIS A 80 -7.46 -8.88 9.51
N LEU A 81 -7.90 -7.71 9.07
CA LEU A 81 -9.19 -7.12 9.46
C LEU A 81 -10.39 -7.96 9.00
N ARG A 82 -10.27 -8.63 7.85
CA ARG A 82 -11.34 -9.45 7.26
C ARG A 82 -11.37 -10.86 7.85
N GLN A 83 -10.24 -11.39 8.30
CA GLN A 83 -10.17 -12.65 9.03
C GLN A 83 -10.64 -12.41 10.47
N LYS A 84 -11.86 -12.83 10.80
CA LYS A 84 -12.30 -12.91 12.19
C LYS A 84 -11.34 -13.82 12.95
N GLY A 85 -10.91 -13.41 14.15
CA GLY A 85 -10.01 -14.15 15.05
C GLY A 85 -10.64 -15.45 15.57
N HIS A 86 -10.96 -16.38 14.67
CA HIS A 86 -11.54 -17.66 15.00
C HIS A 86 -10.48 -18.67 15.47
N PHE A 87 -9.20 -18.41 15.15
CA PHE A 87 -8.04 -19.17 15.60
C PHE A 87 -7.22 -18.38 16.64
N SER A 88 -7.87 -17.86 17.68
CA SER A 88 -7.16 -17.44 18.88
C SER A 88 -6.84 -18.72 19.67
N CYS A 89 -5.57 -19.12 19.70
CA CYS A 89 -5.08 -20.10 20.67
C CYS A 89 -4.62 -19.40 21.94
#